data_AF-A0A8T6FWZ7-F1
#
_entry.id   AF-A0A8T6FWZ7-F1
#
_cell.length_a   1.000
_cell.length_b   1.000
_cell.length_c   1.000
_cell.angle_alpha   90.00
_cell.angle_beta   90.00
_cell.angle_gamma   90.00
#
_symmetry.space_group_name_H-M   'P 1'
#
loop_
_entity.id
_entity.type
_entity.pdbx_description
1 polymer ?
#
loop_
_entity_poly.entity_id
_entity_poly.type
_entity_poly.pdbx_seq_one_letter_code
_entity_poly.pdbx_strand_id
1 'polypeptide(L)'
;MAPRRRARAAEPHPGAPLRPRRLRSVSAQPRPADGALTPLGLPRPIEVQPGPGGEPRELRRPRRAPLAVERIEEAWRIADEWWREPPLSRSYYRVVLEGGGTLTLFHDATQPLACGWYEQRY
;
A
#
# COMPACT_ATOMS: atom_id res chain seq x y z
N MET A 1 -30.78 -55.80 -2.08
CA MET A 1 -31.39 -55.22 -3.30
C MET A 1 -32.16 -53.96 -2.89
N ALA A 2 -32.05 -52.85 -3.62
CA ALA A 2 -32.29 -51.50 -3.07
C ALA A 2 -33.67 -50.88 -3.40
N PRO A 3 -34.24 -50.03 -2.52
CA PRO A 3 -35.36 -49.15 -2.83
C PRO A 3 -34.91 -47.88 -3.59
N ARG A 4 -35.84 -47.19 -4.26
CA ARG A 4 -35.61 -45.96 -5.05
C ARG A 4 -36.26 -44.73 -4.39
N ARG A 5 -35.60 -43.56 -4.44
CA ARG A 5 -36.28 -42.25 -4.53
C ARG A 5 -35.40 -41.23 -5.29
N ARG A 6 -36.00 -40.15 -5.81
CA ARG A 6 -35.38 -39.17 -6.73
C ARG A 6 -35.33 -37.75 -6.12
N ALA A 7 -34.41 -36.95 -6.67
CA ALA A 7 -34.43 -35.48 -6.85
C ALA A 7 -34.25 -34.53 -5.63
N ARG A 8 -33.09 -33.86 -5.62
CA ARG A 8 -32.87 -32.40 -5.83
C ARG A 8 -33.91 -31.41 -5.27
N ALA A 9 -33.47 -30.51 -4.38
CA ALA A 9 -33.67 -29.04 -4.50
C ALA A 9 -32.87 -28.25 -3.43
N ALA A 10 -32.08 -27.26 -3.86
CA ALA A 10 -31.55 -26.14 -3.05
C ALA A 10 -31.03 -25.03 -3.99
N GLU A 11 -31.96 -24.34 -4.65
CA GLU A 11 -31.82 -23.10 -5.44
C GLU A 11 -33.01 -22.20 -5.00
N PRO A 12 -33.01 -20.87 -5.18
CA PRO A 12 -32.33 -20.06 -6.22
C PRO A 12 -31.60 -18.84 -5.60
N HIS A 13 -31.30 -17.65 -6.16
CA HIS A 13 -31.27 -16.97 -7.49
C HIS A 13 -30.50 -15.62 -7.29
N PRO A 14 -30.37 -14.69 -8.27
CA PRO A 14 -30.34 -14.76 -9.74
C PRO A 14 -29.13 -13.98 -10.34
N GLY A 15 -29.12 -13.77 -11.67
CA GLY A 15 -28.54 -12.54 -12.26
C GLY A 15 -27.21 -12.68 -13.01
N ALA A 16 -27.29 -12.76 -14.35
CA ALA A 16 -26.16 -12.60 -15.26
C ALA A 16 -26.28 -11.26 -16.04
N PRO A 17 -25.47 -10.98 -17.08
CA PRO A 17 -24.17 -10.35 -16.92
C PRO A 17 -24.09 -8.96 -17.58
N LEU A 18 -23.12 -8.12 -17.16
CA LEU A 18 -22.79 -6.87 -17.85
C LEU A 18 -21.29 -6.76 -18.15
N ARG A 19 -20.94 -6.56 -19.42
CA ARG A 19 -19.67 -5.95 -19.85
C ARG A 19 -19.97 -4.55 -20.37
N PRO A 20 -19.23 -3.53 -19.94
CA PRO A 20 -18.66 -2.65 -20.97
C PRO A 20 -17.25 -2.11 -20.68
N ARG A 21 -16.44 -2.10 -21.75
CA ARG A 21 -15.51 -1.04 -22.20
C ARG A 21 -14.44 -0.49 -21.22
N ARG A 22 -13.19 -0.45 -21.71
CA ARG A 22 -12.09 0.34 -21.12
C ARG A 22 -12.51 1.80 -20.91
N LEU A 23 -12.14 2.36 -19.76
CA LEU A 23 -11.87 3.78 -19.60
C LEU A 23 -10.38 3.96 -19.27
N ARG A 24 -9.75 4.99 -19.81
CA ARG A 24 -8.40 5.40 -19.37
C ARG A 24 -8.57 6.24 -18.12
N SER A 25 -7.94 5.86 -17.01
CA SER A 25 -7.72 6.75 -15.89
C SER A 25 -6.70 7.81 -16.30
N VAL A 26 -7.18 8.92 -16.87
CA VAL A 26 -6.38 10.12 -17.11
C VAL A 26 -6.20 10.81 -15.77
N SER A 27 -4.95 10.97 -15.32
CA SER A 27 -4.62 11.76 -14.12
C SER A 27 -4.81 13.26 -14.37
N ALA A 28 -6.07 13.68 -14.53
CA ALA A 28 -6.45 15.07 -14.58
C ALA A 28 -6.46 15.64 -13.16
N GLN A 29 -5.30 16.06 -12.66
CA GLN A 29 -5.25 16.88 -11.44
C GLN A 29 -5.95 18.23 -11.75
N PRO A 30 -7.06 18.57 -11.04
CA PRO A 30 -7.67 19.87 -11.20
C PRO A 30 -6.72 20.94 -10.66
N ARG A 31 -6.70 22.12 -11.31
CA ARG A 31 -6.04 23.29 -10.73
C ARG A 31 -6.75 23.66 -9.43
N PRO A 32 -6.03 24.00 -8.35
CA PRO A 32 -6.67 24.43 -7.11
C PRO A 32 -7.42 25.74 -7.37
N ALA A 33 -8.70 25.77 -6.98
CA ALA A 33 -9.40 27.02 -6.76
C ALA A 33 -9.01 27.59 -5.38
N ASP A 34 -9.13 28.90 -5.20
CA ASP A 34 -8.91 29.56 -3.92
C ASP A 34 -9.77 28.92 -2.82
N GLY A 35 -9.12 28.50 -1.73
CA GLY A 35 -9.73 27.70 -0.65
C GLY A 35 -9.38 26.20 -0.64
N ALA A 36 -8.51 25.73 -1.55
CA ALA A 36 -8.06 24.33 -1.55
C ALA A 36 -7.31 23.93 -0.25
N LEU A 37 -7.95 23.07 0.57
CA LEU A 37 -7.32 22.49 1.76
C LEU A 37 -6.12 21.62 1.35
N THR A 38 -4.92 22.00 1.78
CA THR A 38 -3.72 21.19 1.57
C THR A 38 -3.76 19.95 2.47
N PRO A 39 -3.71 18.72 1.93
CA PRO A 39 -3.76 17.53 2.77
C PRO A 39 -2.49 17.40 3.63
N LEU A 40 -2.66 17.48 4.95
CA LEU A 40 -1.61 17.30 5.94
C LEU A 40 -1.17 15.82 6.00
N GLY A 41 0.11 15.58 6.33
CA GLY A 41 0.62 14.24 6.57
C GLY A 41 0.74 13.32 5.34
N LEU A 42 0.60 13.82 4.10
CA LEU A 42 0.74 12.99 2.90
C LEU A 42 2.07 12.21 2.88
N PRO A 43 2.03 10.87 2.73
CA PRO A 43 3.23 10.06 2.56
C PRO A 43 4.08 10.54 1.40
N ARG A 44 5.38 10.70 1.61
CA ARG A 44 6.31 11.19 0.59
C ARG A 44 7.09 10.00 0.03
N PRO A 45 7.10 9.77 -1.29
CA PRO A 45 7.88 8.69 -1.89
C PRO A 45 9.37 8.90 -1.58
N ILE A 46 10.05 7.82 -1.18
CA ILE A 46 11.46 7.84 -0.78
C ILE A 46 12.15 6.58 -1.30
N GLU A 47 13.36 6.71 -1.83
CA GLU A 47 14.15 5.55 -2.19
C GLU A 47 14.70 4.90 -0.91
N VAL A 48 14.48 3.60 -0.75
CA VAL A 48 15.02 2.80 0.35
C VAL A 48 15.81 1.65 -0.25
N GLN A 49 17.04 1.45 0.22
CA GLN A 49 17.78 0.21 -0.02
C GLN A 49 17.41 -0.80 1.08
N PRO A 50 16.69 -1.89 0.76
CA PRO A 50 16.38 -2.94 1.73
C PRO A 50 17.60 -3.83 1.98
N GLY A 51 17.60 -4.48 3.14
CA GLY A 51 18.50 -5.57 3.47
C GLY A 51 18.01 -6.93 2.97
N PRO A 52 18.74 -8.02 3.29
CA PRO A 52 18.44 -9.36 2.80
C PRO A 52 17.07 -9.91 3.22
N GLY A 53 16.45 -9.40 4.29
CA GLY A 53 15.11 -9.75 4.74
C GLY A 53 14.01 -8.81 4.24
N GLY A 54 14.33 -7.83 3.39
CA GLY A 54 13.41 -6.78 2.94
C GLY A 54 13.27 -5.60 3.91
N GLU A 55 14.05 -5.58 5.00
CA GLU A 55 14.03 -4.55 6.03
C GLU A 55 14.77 -3.27 5.58
N PRO A 56 14.31 -2.05 5.92
CA PRO A 56 14.96 -0.82 5.48
C PRO A 56 16.36 -0.66 6.11
N ARG A 57 17.40 -0.41 5.29
CA ARG A 57 18.78 -0.20 5.75
C ARG A 57 19.39 1.15 5.40
N GLU A 58 19.08 1.71 4.23
CA GLU A 58 19.55 3.04 3.83
C GLU A 58 18.41 3.82 3.16
N LEU A 59 18.29 5.10 3.49
CA LEU A 59 17.30 6.03 2.94
C LEU A 59 17.97 7.02 2.01
N ARG A 60 17.41 7.22 0.81
CA ARG A 60 17.87 8.19 -0.19
C ARG A 60 16.78 9.22 -0.46
N ARG A 61 17.11 10.49 -0.20
CA ARG A 61 16.25 11.65 -0.44
C ARG A 61 16.86 12.53 -1.54
N PRO A 62 16.07 13.07 -2.48
CA PRO A 62 16.59 13.97 -3.51
C PRO A 62 17.39 15.14 -2.93
N ARG A 63 18.59 15.38 -3.47
CA ARG A 63 19.52 16.46 -3.06
C ARG A 63 19.97 16.39 -1.58
N ARG A 64 20.06 15.19 -1.00
CA ARG A 64 20.67 14.93 0.32
C ARG A 64 21.66 13.77 0.21
N ALA A 65 22.56 13.65 1.19
CA ALA A 65 23.34 12.43 1.36
C ALA A 65 22.40 11.24 1.67
N PRO A 66 22.80 10.00 1.33
CA PRO A 66 22.17 8.80 1.88
C PRO A 66 22.26 8.80 3.41
N LEU A 67 21.34 8.09 4.07
CA LEU A 67 21.26 8.06 5.52
C LEU A 67 20.95 6.64 6.01
N ALA A 68 21.85 6.07 6.81
CA ALA A 68 21.72 4.71 7.32
C ALA A 68 20.62 4.60 8.38
N VAL A 69 19.97 3.43 8.44
CA VAL A 69 19.18 2.99 9.59
C VAL A 69 20.15 2.39 10.62
N GLU A 70 20.22 3.03 11.79
CA GLU A 70 20.98 2.54 12.94
C GLU A 70 20.28 1.32 13.56
N ARG A 71 18.95 1.42 13.73
CA ARG A 71 18.11 0.35 14.27
C ARG A 71 16.65 0.50 13.82
N ILE A 72 15.93 -0.62 13.80
CA ILE A 72 14.47 -0.65 13.69
C ILE A 72 13.92 -0.80 15.12
N GLU A 73 13.11 0.16 15.56
CA GLU A 73 12.52 0.14 16.91
C GLU A 73 11.21 -0.63 16.97
N GLU A 74 10.46 -0.63 15.86
CA GLU A 74 9.15 -1.26 15.76
C GLU A 74 8.85 -1.59 14.29
N ALA A 75 8.27 -2.75 14.02
CA ALA A 75 7.85 -3.15 12.67
C ALA A 75 6.47 -3.82 12.74
N TRP A 76 5.53 -3.38 11.91
CA TRP A 76 4.15 -3.87 11.89
C TRP A 76 3.63 -3.99 10.46
N ARG A 77 2.72 -4.92 10.20
CA ARG A 77 2.17 -5.15 8.86
C ARG A 77 0.64 -5.08 8.88
N ILE A 78 0.09 -4.31 7.94
CA ILE A 78 -1.33 -4.28 7.64
C ILE A 78 -1.52 -5.08 6.35
N ALA A 79 -2.30 -6.15 6.42
CA ALA A 79 -2.69 -7.00 5.29
C ALA A 79 -4.23 -7.14 5.15
N ASP A 80 -4.99 -6.38 5.95
CA ASP A 80 -6.43 -6.57 6.16
C ASP A 80 -7.27 -5.49 5.47
N GLU A 81 -7.24 -5.48 4.14
CA GLU A 81 -8.26 -4.81 3.31
C GLU A 81 -8.66 -5.70 2.14
N TRP A 82 -9.10 -6.93 2.44
CA TRP A 82 -9.56 -7.95 1.48
C TRP A 82 -10.78 -7.52 0.64
N TRP A 83 -11.43 -6.42 1.01
CA TRP A 83 -12.54 -5.80 0.30
C TRP A 83 -12.09 -4.81 -0.80
N ARG A 84 -10.79 -4.54 -0.93
CA ARG A 84 -10.19 -3.78 -2.04
C ARG A 84 -9.56 -4.73 -3.06
N GLU A 85 -9.52 -4.28 -4.32
CA GLU A 85 -8.87 -4.98 -5.42
C GLU A 85 -7.83 -4.03 -6.06
N PRO A 86 -6.51 -4.28 -5.92
CA PRO A 86 -5.88 -5.34 -5.14
C PRO A 86 -6.03 -5.11 -3.61
N PRO A 87 -5.97 -6.19 -2.79
CA PRO A 87 -5.94 -6.08 -1.33
C PRO A 87 -4.72 -5.29 -0.84
N LEU A 88 -4.90 -4.49 0.22
CA LEU A 88 -3.80 -3.71 0.78
C LEU A 88 -2.78 -4.60 1.51
N SER A 89 -1.51 -4.46 1.17
CA SER A 89 -0.39 -5.09 1.91
C SER A 89 0.71 -4.06 2.16
N ARG A 90 0.68 -3.43 3.34
CA ARG A 90 1.70 -2.46 3.80
C ARG A 90 2.51 -2.98 4.98
N SER A 91 3.83 -2.95 4.85
CA SER A 91 4.76 -3.14 5.98
C SER A 91 5.26 -1.77 6.44
N TYR A 92 5.08 -1.45 7.71
CA TYR A 92 5.52 -0.21 8.36
C TYR A 92 6.71 -0.49 9.28
N TYR A 93 7.61 0.50 9.40
CA TYR A 93 8.81 0.43 10.22
C TYR A 93 9.03 1.78 10.91
N ARG A 94 9.14 1.80 12.24
CA ARG A 94 9.72 2.92 12.98
C ARG A 94 11.23 2.66 13.08
N VAL A 95 12.00 3.53 12.42
CA VAL A 95 13.46 3.42 12.31
C VAL A 95 14.13 4.58 13.03
N VAL A 96 15.26 4.32 13.67
CA VAL A 96 16.20 5.36 14.07
C VAL A 96 17.32 5.41 13.06
N LEU A 97 17.60 6.63 12.61
CA LEU A 97 18.57 6.95 11.59
C LEU A 97 19.88 7.36 12.26
N GLU A 98 20.99 7.19 11.55
CA GLU A 98 22.31 7.67 11.97
C GLU A 98 22.23 9.15 12.41
N GLY A 99 22.72 9.46 13.61
CA GLY A 99 22.48 10.74 14.28
C GLY A 99 21.25 10.79 15.20
N GLY A 100 20.61 9.65 15.48
CA GLY A 100 19.57 9.50 16.51
C GLY A 100 18.17 9.97 16.14
N GLY A 101 17.91 10.34 14.88
CA GLY A 101 16.60 10.84 14.43
C GLY A 101 15.63 9.71 14.06
N THR A 102 14.46 9.66 14.70
CA THR A 102 13.42 8.67 14.39
C THR A 102 12.58 9.07 13.16
N LEU A 103 12.18 8.08 12.35
CA LEU A 103 11.26 8.22 11.21
C LEU A 103 10.31 7.03 11.13
N THR A 104 9.11 7.23 10.57
CA THR A 104 8.25 6.13 10.11
C THR A 104 8.37 5.96 8.59
N LEU A 105 8.73 4.75 8.17
CA LEU A 105 8.70 4.30 6.78
C LEU A 105 7.54 3.33 6.57
N PHE A 106 7.04 3.23 5.35
CA PHE A 106 6.30 2.05 4.92
C PHE A 106 6.61 1.63 3.49
N HIS A 107 6.44 0.33 3.23
CA HIS A 107 6.47 -0.29 1.92
C HIS A 107 5.06 -0.77 1.56
N ASP A 108 4.49 -0.22 0.49
CA ASP A 108 3.22 -0.61 -0.11
C ASP A 108 3.46 -1.38 -1.41
N ALA A 109 3.28 -2.70 -1.36
CA ALA A 109 3.51 -3.59 -2.50
C ALA A 109 2.53 -3.38 -3.67
N THR A 110 1.48 -2.55 -3.50
CA THR A 110 0.56 -2.16 -4.58
C THR A 110 1.05 -0.97 -5.42
N GLN A 111 2.08 -0.25 -4.95
CA GLN A 111 2.50 1.02 -5.55
C GLN A 111 3.80 0.88 -6.37
N PRO A 112 3.80 1.22 -7.67
CA PRO A 112 5.01 1.13 -8.51
C PRO A 112 5.99 2.31 -8.31
N LEU A 113 5.54 3.41 -7.70
CA LEU A 113 6.38 4.59 -7.44
C LEU A 113 7.36 4.31 -6.30
N ALA A 114 8.62 4.74 -6.46
CA ALA A 114 9.70 4.59 -5.47
C ALA A 114 9.86 3.16 -4.90
N CYS A 115 9.62 2.15 -5.75
CA CYS A 115 9.62 0.72 -5.35
C CYS A 115 8.70 0.44 -4.15
N GLY A 116 7.57 1.15 -4.05
CA GLY A 116 6.59 1.01 -2.97
C GLY A 116 6.93 1.75 -1.68
N TRP A 117 8.08 2.42 -1.56
CA TRP A 117 8.55 3.02 -0.30
C TRP A 117 8.17 4.49 -0.10
N TYR A 118 7.72 4.81 1.11
CA TYR A 118 7.29 6.14 1.54
C TYR A 118 7.79 6.51 2.94
N GLU A 119 8.18 7.76 3.15
CA GLU A 119 8.31 8.36 4.49
C GLU A 119 6.97 8.93 4.94
N GLN A 120 6.54 8.56 6.15
CA GLN A 120 5.39 9.15 6.83
C GLN A 120 5.90 10.10 7.93
N ARG A 121 5.40 11.33 7.89
CA ARG A 121 5.79 12.40 8.81
C ARG A 121 4.55 12.89 9.54
N TYR A 122 4.49 12.55 10.82
CA TYR A 122 3.54 13.10 11.78
C TYR A 122 3.98 14.50 12.21
#